data_AF-A0A2K1JZP9-F1
#
_entry.id   AF-A0A2K1JZP9-F1
#
_cell.length_a   1.000
_cell.length_b   1.000
_cell.length_c   1.000
_cell.angle_alpha   90.00
_cell.angle_beta   90.00
_cell.angle_gamma   90.00
#
_symmetry.space_group_name_H-M   'P 1'
#
loop_
_entity.id
_entity.type
_entity.pdbx_description
1 polymer ?
#
loop_
_entity_poly.entity_id
_entity_poly.type
_entity_poly.pdbx_seq_one_letter_code
_entity_poly.pdbx_strand_id
1 'polypeptide(L)' 'IIGSLAYIHVPKEERSKFQSKMLKCIMFGYDKRNKVYRLYHLQKGK' A
#
# COMPACT_ATOMS: atom_id res chain seq x y z
N ILE A 1 -14.21 -0.06 10.37
CA ILE A 1 -13.38 0.05 9.14
C ILE A 1 -12.79 1.46 9.16
N ILE A 2 -11.47 1.59 9.18
CA ILE A 2 -10.81 2.89 9.08
C ILE A 2 -10.38 3.00 7.64
N GLY A 3 -10.99 3.89 6.84
CA GLY A 3 -10.65 4.11 5.44
C GLY A 3 -9.74 5.31 5.28
N SER A 4 -8.46 5.17 5.60
CA SER A 4 -7.49 6.26 5.53
C SER A 4 -6.52 6.08 4.37
N LEU A 5 -6.09 7.20 3.78
CA LEU A 5 -5.01 7.19 2.80
C LEU A 5 -3.68 6.88 3.50
N ALA A 6 -2.96 5.92 2.96
CA ALA A 6 -1.66 5.49 3.44
C ALA A 6 -0.66 5.43 2.27
N TYR A 7 0.63 5.50 2.60
CA TYR A 7 1.71 5.37 1.64
C TYR A 7 2.63 4.22 2.07
N ILE A 8 2.82 3.26 1.17
CA ILE A 8 3.71 2.10 1.41
C ILE A 8 5.05 2.38 0.74
N HIS A 9 6.14 2.13 1.44
CA HIS A 9 7.48 2.21 0.89
C HIS A 9 7.76 1.04 -0.05
N VAL A 10 8.20 1.33 -1.28
CA VAL A 10 8.60 0.32 -2.26
C VAL A 10 10.10 0.07 -2.14
N PRO A 11 10.55 -1.16 -1.91
CA PRO A 11 11.97 -1.48 -1.87
C PRO A 11 12.65 -1.16 -3.21
N LYS A 12 13.94 -0.84 -3.15
CA LYS A 12 14.69 -0.38 -4.33
C LYS A 12 14.79 -1.44 -5.43
N GLU A 13 14.80 -2.72 -5.05
CA GLU A 13 14.87 -3.87 -5.95
C GLU A 13 13.65 -3.97 -6.87
N GLU A 14 12.47 -3.64 -6.35
CA GLU A 14 11.19 -3.66 -7.08
C GLU A 14 10.92 -2.35 -7.85
N ARG A 15 11.81 -1.35 -7.74
CA ARG A 15 11.60 0.01 -8.26
C ARG A 15 12.54 0.31 -9.43
N SER A 16 11.97 0.68 -10.59
CA SER A 16 12.76 1.27 -11.68
C SER A 16 13.19 2.72 -11.36
N LYS A 17 14.26 3.22 -12.01
CA LYS A 17 14.85 4.55 -11.74
C LYS A 17 13.81 5.69 -11.76
N PHE A 18 12.81 5.60 -12.63
CA PHE A 18 11.75 6.59 -12.81
C PHE A 18 10.48 6.35 -11.98
N GLN A 19 10.34 5.21 -11.28
CA GLN A 19 9.14 4.94 -10.50
C GLN A 19 9.19 5.62 -9.11
N SER A 20 8.03 5.96 -8.56
CA SER A 20 7.92 6.55 -7.21
C SER A 20 8.43 5.59 -6.12
N LYS A 21 9.01 6.14 -5.04
CA LYS A 21 9.41 5.35 -3.85
C LYS A 21 8.23 4.94 -2.97
N MET A 22 7.05 5.50 -3.23
CA MET A 22 5.86 5.34 -2.40
C MET A 22 4.66 4.96 -3.26
N LEU A 23 3.94 3.93 -2.84
CA LEU A 23 2.65 3.53 -3.41
C LEU A 23 1.52 4.09 -2.56
N LYS A 24 0.60 4.79 -3.21
CA LYS A 24 -0.63 5.29 -2.58
C LYS A 24 -1.60 4.13 -2.39
N CYS A 25 -2.07 3.93 -1.17
CA CYS A 25 -2.96 2.85 -0.79
C CYS A 25 -4.06 3.36 0.13
N ILE A 26 -5.13 2.57 0.27
CA ILE A 26 -6.14 2.76 1.29
C ILE A 26 -5.91 1.70 2.37
N MET A 27 -5.69 2.15 3.60
CA MET A 27 -5.69 1.28 4.77
C MET A 27 -7.14 1.02 5.18
N PHE A 28 -7.49 -0.24 5.46
CA PHE A 28 -8.85 -0.65 5.86
C PHE A 28 -8.95 -1.03 7.35
N GLY A 29 -7.84 -1.46 7.94
CA GLY A 29 -7.75 -1.82 9.34
C GLY A 29 -6.79 -2.96 9.63
N TYR A 30 -6.79 -3.41 10.88
CA TYR A 30 -5.95 -4.48 11.38
C TYR A 30 -6.69 -5.82 11.37
N ASP A 31 -6.07 -6.84 10.78
CA ASP A 31 -6.53 -8.21 10.84
C ASP A 31 -5.98 -8.89 12.10
N LYS A 32 -6.86 -9.19 13.07
CA LYS A 32 -6.46 -9.80 14.34
C LYS A 32 -5.96 -11.24 14.20
N ARG A 33 -6.41 -11.97 13.17
CA ARG A 33 -6.10 -13.40 13.00
C ARG A 33 -4.66 -13.60 12.51
N ASN A 34 -4.28 -12.83 11.50
CA ASN A 34 -2.96 -12.89 10.87
C ASN A 34 -2.01 -11.84 11.44
N LYS A 35 -2.51 -10.94 12.32
CA LYS A 35 -1.75 -9.86 12.95
C LYS A 35 -1.15 -8.85 11.95
N VAL A 36 -1.84 -8.59 10.84
CA VAL A 36 -1.36 -7.72 9.76
C VAL A 36 -2.29 -6.52 9.53
N TYR A 37 -1.74 -5.41 9.02
CA TYR A 37 -2.55 -4.34 8.47
C TYR A 37 -3.00 -4.67 7.05
N ARG A 38 -4.29 -4.51 6.78
CA ARG A 38 -4.86 -4.68 5.44
C ARG A 38 -4.80 -3.36 4.69
N LEU A 39 -4.02 -3.34 3.61
CA LEU A 39 -3.88 -2.21 2.71
C LEU A 39 -4.28 -2.65 1.30
N TYR A 40 -5.03 -1.80 0.60
CA TYR A 40 -5.38 -2.01 -0.79
C TYR A 40 -4.71 -0.94 -1.64
N HIS A 41 -3.94 -1.38 -2.62
CA HIS A 41 -3.41 -0.50 -3.63
C HIS A 41 -4.47 -0.28 -4.71
N LEU A 42 -4.90 0.96 -4.88
CA LEU A 42 -5.76 1.34 -5.99
C LEU A 42 -4.88 1.47 -7.24
N GLN A 43 -4.57 0.35 -7.90
CA GLN A 43 -4.03 0.44 -9.26
C GLN A 43 -5.11 1.09 -10.13
N LYS A 44 -4.80 2.25 -10.73
CA LYS A 44 -5.62 2.77 -11.82
C LYS A 44 -5.58 1.70 -12.91
N GLY A 45 -6.71 1.03 -13.13
CA GLY A 45 -6.91 0.20 -14.32
C GLY A 45 -6.55 1.02 -15.56
N LYS A 46 -5.84 0.37 -16.48
CA LYS A 46 -5.61 0.89 -17.83
C LYS A 46 -6.93 1.30 -18.49
#